data_AF-A0A8G1HAK7-F1
#
_entry.id   AF-A0A8G1HAK7-F1
#
_cell.length_a   1.000
_cell.length_b   1.000
_cell.length_c   1.000
_cell.angle_alpha   90.00
_cell.angle_beta   90.00
_cell.angle_gamma   90.00
#
_symmetry.space_group_name_H-M   'P 1'
#
loop_
_entity.id
_entity.type
_entity.pdbx_description
1 polymer ?
#
loop_
_entity_poly.entity_id
_entity_poly.type
_entity_poly.pdbx_seq_one_letter_code
_entity_poly.pdbx_strand_id
1 'polypeptide(L)'
;MSEPSIPTALDPHGNHVPIEEAMDKLDYYRCPQCKEFVDPRQGPKRQYFAHKRGVIDDDKSCALSSQADVDEMVDELRTSDIEKDEAQRSIRVYLGEHYEREITCFGIIPSLEWEQVPDGVDVNRLLSQLEISTKGVTNPPVPKNFHPSEPEAMIPLDPDAEEFKVDIAGPEKLDAIIGLWTAEGLSTGNLFAGDQRRARRHKSNRQIKEGEWVYVLTPITSPHLSDFVTTYKIGSYNALAFPAREETKNLLEEYGDGLKTDTYGFDVDVILPADAHPTIEAPVYGAPHEEVLIGITPPEEIDPMFEVVTIPKRTGDVVNIRQTGPGNPRYYPTTIPQDGSQRVSIHQRNSDRHRLVHLHPADSDKRTSDIEGDSRVIGVKLHIGDEAIFLSPFKEKQTHKFDHEFNPHTLPVILDYVGPKGLELEVTGSFIDDATLGPVISRFTTEIEDLAEELITWITKGCESIQIELGGLGTVELAFSQPALTTAFDLPDNKSEPIE
;
A
#
# COMPACT_ATOMS: atom_id res chain seq x y z
N MET A 1 1.49 20.93 -33.40
CA MET A 1 2.89 21.20 -33.04
C MET A 1 3.60 19.85 -33.04
N SER A 2 4.74 19.72 -33.71
CA SER A 2 5.45 18.43 -33.79
C SER A 2 6.05 18.08 -32.43
N GLU A 3 5.73 16.90 -31.91
CA GLU A 3 6.37 16.34 -30.72
C GLU A 3 7.91 16.44 -30.83
N PRO A 4 8.62 16.86 -29.79
CA PRO A 4 10.08 16.85 -29.79
C PRO A 4 10.58 15.42 -29.96
N SER A 5 11.33 15.17 -31.03
CA SER A 5 12.05 13.91 -31.27
C SER A 5 13.53 14.12 -31.04
N ILE A 6 14.19 13.18 -30.37
CA ILE A 6 15.65 13.15 -30.23
C ILE A 6 16.23 12.39 -31.44
N PRO A 7 16.89 13.06 -32.40
CA PRO A 7 17.41 12.38 -33.59
C PRO A 7 18.76 11.70 -33.36
N THR A 8 19.49 12.10 -32.31
CA THR A 8 20.82 11.57 -31.96
C THR A 8 20.95 11.37 -30.45
N ALA A 9 21.60 10.28 -30.04
CA ALA A 9 21.92 9.99 -28.65
C ALA A 9 23.43 9.81 -28.45
N LEU A 10 23.88 9.71 -27.21
CA LEU A 10 25.27 9.43 -26.86
C LEU A 10 25.43 7.94 -26.57
N ASP A 11 26.43 7.29 -27.15
CA ASP A 11 26.84 5.93 -26.75
C ASP A 11 27.54 5.93 -25.37
N PRO A 12 27.88 4.75 -24.79
CA PRO A 12 28.59 4.67 -23.52
C PRO A 12 29.98 5.33 -23.51
N HIS A 13 30.54 5.62 -24.68
CA HIS A 13 31.81 6.31 -24.86
C HIS A 13 31.64 7.83 -25.06
N GLY A 14 30.41 8.33 -25.10
CA GLY A 14 30.07 9.75 -25.29
C GLY A 14 30.05 10.20 -26.74
N ASN A 15 30.06 9.30 -27.72
CA ASN A 15 29.95 9.64 -29.13
C ASN A 15 28.49 9.81 -29.54
N HIS A 16 28.22 10.76 -30.44
CA HIS A 16 26.89 10.93 -31.01
C HIS A 16 26.58 9.81 -32.00
N VAL A 17 25.47 9.10 -31.76
CA VAL A 17 24.94 8.05 -32.61
C VAL A 17 23.57 8.50 -33.15
N PRO A 18 23.39 8.57 -34.48
CA PRO A 18 22.10 8.86 -35.09
C PRO A 18 21.15 7.66 -34.99
N ILE A 19 19.83 7.90 -35.01
CA ILE A 19 18.83 6.84 -34.78
C ILE A 19 18.89 5.72 -35.83
N GLU A 20 19.35 6.02 -37.04
CA GLU A 20 19.53 5.07 -38.14
C GLU A 20 20.63 4.04 -37.84
N GLU A 21 21.58 4.38 -36.96
CA GLU A 21 22.68 3.51 -36.53
C GLU A 21 22.44 2.91 -35.13
N ALA A 22 21.30 3.23 -34.51
CA ALA A 22 20.97 2.78 -33.17
C ALA A 22 20.70 1.28 -33.13
N MET A 23 21.26 0.61 -32.12
CA MET A 23 21.00 -0.79 -31.81
C MET A 23 19.94 -0.90 -30.72
N ASP A 24 19.08 -1.90 -30.78
CA ASP A 24 18.14 -2.16 -29.68
C ASP A 24 18.89 -2.82 -28.50
N LYS A 25 19.44 -1.98 -27.61
CA LYS A 25 20.19 -2.37 -26.42
C LYS A 25 19.73 -1.57 -25.21
N LEU A 26 19.32 -2.29 -24.16
CA LEU A 26 18.94 -1.73 -22.87
C LEU A 26 20.07 -0.86 -22.29
N ASP A 27 19.70 0.32 -21.81
CA ASP A 27 20.56 1.27 -21.08
C ASP A 27 21.88 1.62 -21.79
N TYR A 28 21.87 1.57 -23.12
CA TYR A 28 23.07 1.82 -23.92
C TYR A 28 23.24 3.30 -24.28
N TYR A 29 22.15 3.97 -24.65
CA TYR A 29 22.19 5.33 -25.15
C TYR A 29 21.79 6.34 -24.07
N ARG A 30 22.37 7.54 -24.15
CA ARG A 30 22.07 8.67 -23.26
C ARG A 30 21.65 9.91 -24.02
N CYS A 31 20.72 10.67 -23.47
CA CYS A 31 20.29 11.94 -24.01
C CYS A 31 21.48 12.92 -24.08
N PRO A 32 21.71 13.61 -25.21
CA PRO A 32 22.83 14.53 -25.34
C PRO A 32 22.72 15.73 -24.39
N GLN A 33 21.51 16.10 -23.98
CA GLN A 33 21.25 17.22 -23.07
C GLN A 33 21.31 16.80 -21.59
N CYS A 34 20.38 15.96 -21.13
CA CYS A 34 20.27 15.61 -19.71
C CYS A 34 21.15 14.43 -19.29
N LYS A 35 21.78 13.72 -20.23
CA LYS A 35 22.61 12.52 -19.99
C LYS A 35 21.86 11.31 -19.42
N GLU A 36 20.55 11.40 -19.24
CA GLU A 36 19.69 10.28 -18.84
C GLU A 36 19.52 9.26 -19.97
N PHE A 37 19.16 8.02 -19.62
CA PHE A 37 19.03 6.95 -20.60
C PHE A 37 17.91 7.20 -21.62
N VAL A 38 18.16 6.82 -22.87
CA VAL A 38 17.17 6.90 -23.96
C VAL A 38 17.12 5.58 -24.69
N ASP A 39 15.91 5.18 -25.09
CA ASP A 39 15.67 3.99 -25.89
C ASP A 39 15.39 4.36 -27.36
N PRO A 40 15.97 3.63 -28.32
CA PRO A 40 15.66 3.85 -29.73
C PRO A 40 14.25 3.35 -30.06
N ARG A 41 13.41 4.21 -30.64
CA ARG A 41 12.09 3.85 -31.18
C ARG A 41 12.17 3.88 -32.70
N GLN A 42 12.28 2.71 -33.33
CA GLN A 42 12.33 2.56 -34.79
C GLN A 42 11.00 2.01 -35.32
N GLY A 43 10.11 2.90 -35.74
CA GLY A 43 8.83 2.55 -36.35
C GLY A 43 8.79 2.80 -37.86
N PRO A 44 7.80 2.24 -38.59
CA PRO A 44 7.65 2.44 -40.04
C PRO A 44 7.26 3.87 -40.43
N LYS A 45 6.79 4.69 -39.48
CA LYS A 45 6.35 6.08 -39.70
C LYS A 45 7.30 7.12 -39.10
N ARG A 46 8.06 6.77 -38.07
CA ARG A 46 8.93 7.69 -37.31
C ARG A 46 10.02 6.90 -36.62
N GLN A 47 11.23 7.47 -36.60
CA GLN A 47 12.37 6.93 -35.88
C GLN A 47 12.97 8.04 -35.03
N TYR A 48 13.13 7.78 -33.73
CA TYR A 48 13.69 8.74 -32.78
C TYR A 48 14.17 8.02 -31.52
N PHE A 49 15.06 8.65 -30.77
CA PHE A 49 15.31 8.27 -29.39
C PHE A 49 14.23 8.90 -28.49
N ALA A 50 13.77 8.16 -27.50
CA ALA A 50 12.90 8.67 -26.46
C ALA A 50 13.56 8.42 -25.11
N HIS A 51 13.36 9.29 -24.12
CA HIS A 51 13.79 9.01 -22.76
C HIS A 51 13.22 7.67 -22.31
N LYS A 52 14.06 6.84 -21.70
CA LYS A 52 13.63 5.59 -21.09
C LYS A 52 12.54 5.91 -20.07
N ARG A 53 11.54 5.04 -19.97
CA ARG A 53 10.44 5.24 -19.01
C ARG A 53 10.99 5.47 -17.60
N GLY A 54 10.55 6.54 -16.95
CA GLY A 54 10.93 6.88 -15.57
C GLY A 54 12.29 7.57 -15.38
N VAL A 55 13.04 7.91 -16.43
CA VAL A 55 14.31 8.65 -16.24
C VAL A 55 14.14 10.17 -16.21
N ILE A 56 13.00 10.64 -16.73
CA ILE A 56 12.53 12.02 -16.66
C ILE A 56 11.23 12.02 -15.87
N ASP A 57 11.12 12.96 -14.95
CA ASP A 57 9.96 13.16 -14.10
C ASP A 57 9.78 14.66 -13.80
N ASP A 58 8.83 14.99 -12.93
CA ASP A 58 8.48 16.36 -12.53
C ASP A 58 9.68 17.14 -11.97
N ASP A 59 10.69 16.46 -11.43
CA ASP A 59 11.88 17.07 -10.84
C ASP A 59 13.06 17.18 -11.83
N LYS A 60 13.01 16.47 -12.96
CA LYS A 60 14.07 16.41 -13.97
C LYS A 60 13.58 16.84 -15.35
N SER A 61 13.53 18.14 -15.62
CA SER A 61 13.16 18.64 -16.95
C SER A 61 14.27 18.46 -17.99
N CYS A 62 13.93 18.05 -19.22
CA CYS A 62 14.81 18.08 -20.38
C CYS A 62 14.15 18.86 -21.52
N ALA A 63 14.88 19.77 -22.18
CA ALA A 63 14.32 20.55 -23.29
C ALA A 63 14.03 19.71 -24.56
N LEU A 64 14.49 18.46 -24.59
CA LEU A 64 14.16 17.47 -25.62
C LEU A 64 13.02 16.52 -25.21
N SER A 65 12.34 16.79 -24.09
CA SER A 65 11.09 16.15 -23.69
C SER A 65 10.01 17.23 -23.63
N SER A 66 8.82 16.99 -24.17
CA SER A 66 7.71 17.92 -23.92
C SER A 66 7.10 17.61 -22.55
N GLN A 67 6.62 18.62 -21.83
CA GLN A 67 5.94 18.39 -20.55
C GLN A 67 4.74 17.45 -20.74
N ALA A 68 4.01 17.57 -21.85
CA ALA A 68 2.89 16.69 -22.17
C ALA A 68 3.32 15.21 -22.31
N ASP A 69 4.46 14.93 -22.95
CA ASP A 69 4.98 13.55 -23.06
C ASP A 69 5.45 13.01 -21.70
N VAL A 70 5.98 13.88 -20.84
CA VAL A 70 6.38 13.51 -19.47
C VAL A 70 5.15 13.22 -18.64
N ASP A 71 4.13 14.09 -18.68
CA ASP A 71 2.88 13.93 -17.96
C ASP A 71 2.16 12.65 -18.39
N GLU A 72 2.06 12.39 -19.70
CA GLU A 72 1.47 11.16 -20.23
C GLU A 72 2.25 9.91 -19.81
N MET A 73 3.58 9.93 -19.92
CA MET A 73 4.43 8.82 -19.47
C MET A 73 4.30 8.55 -17.97
N VAL A 74 4.33 9.61 -17.16
CA VAL A 74 4.17 9.52 -15.71
C VAL A 74 2.78 8.98 -15.37
N ASP A 75 1.73 9.43 -16.05
CA ASP A 75 0.38 8.91 -15.86
C ASP A 75 0.23 7.44 -16.31
N GLU A 76 0.87 7.02 -17.42
CA GLU A 76 0.91 5.62 -17.84
C GLU A 76 1.58 4.71 -16.81
N LEU A 77 2.64 5.19 -16.15
CA LEU A 77 3.37 4.49 -15.10
C LEU A 77 2.59 4.47 -13.77
N ARG A 78 1.82 5.52 -13.49
CA ARG A 78 0.90 5.61 -12.34
C ARG A 78 -0.39 4.79 -12.53
N THR A 79 -0.74 4.38 -13.74
CA THR A 79 -1.96 3.60 -13.97
C THR A 79 -1.69 2.11 -13.72
N SER A 80 -2.37 1.55 -12.71
CA SER A 80 -2.24 0.13 -12.34
C SER A 80 -2.72 -0.81 -13.45
N ASP A 81 -2.32 -2.08 -13.39
CA ASP A 81 -2.79 -3.11 -14.31
C ASP A 81 -4.29 -3.37 -14.15
N ILE A 82 -4.81 -3.26 -12.92
CA ILE A 82 -6.24 -3.33 -12.59
C ILE A 82 -7.00 -2.18 -13.24
N GLU A 83 -6.52 -0.94 -13.14
CA GLU A 83 -7.16 0.21 -13.79
C GLU A 83 -7.14 0.08 -15.33
N LYS A 84 -6.04 -0.44 -15.90
CA LYS A 84 -5.94 -0.74 -17.34
C LYS A 84 -6.96 -1.80 -17.74
N ASP A 85 -7.08 -2.89 -16.97
CA ASP A 85 -8.07 -3.95 -17.20
C ASP A 85 -9.49 -3.37 -17.12
N GLU A 86 -9.80 -2.52 -16.14
CA GLU A 86 -11.11 -1.90 -15.97
C GLU A 86 -11.46 -0.93 -17.10
N ALA A 87 -10.52 -0.09 -17.53
CA ALA A 87 -10.69 0.81 -18.67
C ALA A 87 -10.93 0.04 -19.98
N GLN A 88 -10.34 -1.15 -20.12
CA GLN A 88 -10.54 -2.05 -21.26
C GLN A 88 -11.78 -2.95 -21.12
N ARG A 89 -12.54 -2.82 -20.03
CA ARG A 89 -13.68 -3.69 -19.70
C ARG A 89 -13.29 -5.17 -19.64
N SER A 90 -12.14 -5.48 -19.04
CA SER A 90 -11.71 -6.85 -18.82
C SER A 90 -12.28 -7.39 -17.51
N ILE A 91 -12.81 -8.62 -17.54
CA ILE A 91 -13.17 -9.34 -16.32
C ILE A 91 -11.87 -9.87 -15.70
N ARG A 92 -11.59 -9.47 -14.46
CA ARG A 92 -10.45 -10.03 -13.72
C ARG A 92 -10.84 -11.41 -13.22
N VAL A 93 -10.16 -12.47 -13.70
CA VAL A 93 -10.49 -13.87 -13.41
C VAL A 93 -9.64 -14.37 -12.23
N TYR A 94 -10.26 -15.09 -11.30
CA TYR A 94 -9.64 -15.59 -10.09
C TYR A 94 -9.98 -17.05 -9.83
N LEU A 95 -9.09 -17.71 -9.10
CA LEU A 95 -9.33 -18.96 -8.41
C LEU A 95 -9.34 -18.75 -6.89
N GLY A 96 -10.21 -19.46 -6.19
CA GLY A 96 -10.27 -19.39 -4.73
C GLY A 96 -10.69 -20.71 -4.09
N GLU A 97 -10.02 -21.09 -3.01
CA GLU A 97 -10.39 -22.23 -2.18
C GLU A 97 -11.52 -21.84 -1.20
N HIS A 98 -12.60 -22.62 -1.22
CA HIS A 98 -13.70 -22.53 -0.25
C HIS A 98 -13.59 -23.62 0.82
N TYR A 99 -14.45 -23.52 1.85
CA TYR A 99 -14.63 -24.56 2.86
C TYR A 99 -14.78 -25.94 2.18
N GLU A 100 -14.07 -26.95 2.67
CA GLU A 100 -13.98 -28.32 2.12
C GLU A 100 -12.96 -28.57 0.98
N ARG A 101 -12.02 -27.65 0.73
CA ARG A 101 -10.96 -27.79 -0.30
C ARG A 101 -11.49 -27.83 -1.73
N GLU A 102 -12.62 -27.17 -1.99
CA GLU A 102 -13.12 -26.96 -3.35
C GLU A 102 -12.55 -25.66 -3.92
N ILE A 103 -12.08 -25.68 -5.16
CA ILE A 103 -11.60 -24.48 -5.86
C ILE A 103 -12.70 -23.95 -6.78
N THR A 104 -13.00 -22.67 -6.70
CA THR A 104 -13.99 -22.01 -7.55
C THR A 104 -13.32 -21.06 -8.54
N CYS A 105 -13.95 -20.88 -9.70
CA CYS A 105 -13.58 -19.86 -10.67
C CYS A 105 -14.57 -18.69 -10.56
N PHE A 106 -14.07 -17.48 -10.39
CA PHE A 106 -14.92 -16.28 -10.33
C PHE A 106 -14.25 -15.08 -11.00
N GLY A 107 -15.08 -14.17 -11.48
CA GLY A 107 -14.70 -12.92 -12.11
C GLY A 107 -14.99 -11.75 -11.18
N ILE A 108 -14.24 -10.67 -11.34
CA ILE A 108 -14.48 -9.42 -10.62
C ILE A 108 -14.62 -8.28 -11.62
N ILE A 109 -15.69 -7.51 -11.44
CA ILE A 109 -15.99 -6.25 -12.12
C ILE A 109 -16.13 -5.17 -11.01
N PRO A 110 -15.68 -3.92 -11.23
CA PRO A 110 -15.89 -2.85 -10.26
C PRO A 110 -17.38 -2.61 -9.97
N SER A 111 -17.69 -2.31 -8.72
CA SER A 111 -18.96 -1.69 -8.33
C SER A 111 -18.90 -0.17 -8.58
N LEU A 112 -20.03 0.52 -8.39
CA LEU A 112 -20.06 1.97 -8.41
C LEU A 112 -19.35 2.55 -7.19
N GLU A 113 -18.84 3.77 -7.31
CA GLU A 113 -18.38 4.57 -6.18
C GLU A 113 -19.44 5.62 -5.85
N TRP A 114 -19.54 6.05 -4.58
CA TRP A 114 -20.57 7.01 -4.17
C TRP A 114 -20.46 8.34 -4.92
N GLU A 115 -19.25 8.74 -5.29
CA GLU A 115 -18.99 9.97 -6.02
C GLU A 115 -19.40 9.91 -7.50
N GLN A 116 -19.60 8.70 -8.02
CA GLN A 116 -20.16 8.48 -9.36
C GLN A 116 -21.69 8.60 -9.35
N VAL A 117 -22.32 8.52 -8.17
CA VAL A 117 -23.76 8.71 -8.02
C VAL A 117 -24.07 10.20 -7.88
N PRO A 118 -24.94 10.78 -8.74
CA PRO A 118 -25.33 12.18 -8.60
C PRO A 118 -26.08 12.43 -7.29
N ASP A 119 -25.82 13.58 -6.66
CA ASP A 119 -26.47 14.00 -5.43
C ASP A 119 -28.01 13.92 -5.50
N GLY A 120 -28.61 13.35 -4.45
CA GLY A 120 -30.06 13.24 -4.31
C GLY A 120 -30.74 12.20 -5.21
N VAL A 121 -29.97 11.38 -5.95
CA VAL A 121 -30.50 10.25 -6.72
C VAL A 121 -30.57 9.00 -5.86
N ASP A 122 -31.72 8.33 -5.88
CA ASP A 122 -31.87 7.00 -5.29
C ASP A 122 -31.11 5.96 -6.14
N VAL A 123 -29.99 5.49 -5.60
CA VAL A 123 -29.12 4.49 -6.24
C VAL A 123 -29.88 3.22 -6.59
N ASN A 124 -30.75 2.73 -5.72
CA ASN A 124 -31.48 1.48 -5.97
C ASN A 124 -32.41 1.64 -7.17
N ARG A 125 -33.06 2.81 -7.30
CA ARG A 125 -33.88 3.14 -8.45
C ARG A 125 -33.05 3.28 -9.73
N LEU A 126 -31.84 3.85 -9.65
CA LEU A 126 -30.93 3.95 -10.80
C LEU A 126 -30.47 2.56 -11.26
N LEU A 127 -30.02 1.72 -10.34
CA LEU A 127 -29.59 0.34 -10.61
C LEU A 127 -30.72 -0.54 -11.14
N SER A 128 -31.97 -0.33 -10.68
CA SER A 128 -33.13 -1.08 -11.19
C SER A 128 -33.38 -0.92 -12.70
N GLN A 129 -32.74 0.06 -13.34
CA GLN A 129 -32.81 0.30 -14.79
C GLN A 129 -31.69 -0.43 -15.57
N LEU A 130 -30.81 -1.17 -14.88
CA LEU A 130 -29.79 -1.97 -15.53
C LEU A 130 -30.39 -3.22 -16.16
N GLU A 131 -30.00 -3.46 -17.41
CA GLU A 131 -30.22 -4.71 -18.12
C GLU A 131 -28.89 -5.44 -18.21
N ILE A 132 -28.83 -6.66 -17.67
CA ILE A 132 -27.61 -7.45 -17.59
C ILE A 132 -27.82 -8.73 -18.39
N SER A 133 -26.91 -8.99 -19.33
CA SER A 133 -26.87 -10.26 -20.07
C SER A 133 -25.48 -10.89 -19.96
N THR A 134 -25.43 -12.21 -19.86
CA THR A 134 -24.18 -12.93 -19.55
C THR A 134 -23.98 -14.17 -20.41
N LYS A 135 -22.70 -14.54 -20.62
CA LYS A 135 -22.27 -15.80 -21.22
C LYS A 135 -21.06 -16.35 -20.45
N GLY A 136 -21.02 -17.66 -20.21
CA GLY A 136 -19.95 -18.31 -19.44
C GLY A 136 -19.97 -18.01 -17.94
N VAL A 137 -21.10 -17.51 -17.44
CA VAL A 137 -21.33 -17.15 -16.03
C VAL A 137 -22.36 -18.12 -15.47
N THR A 138 -22.06 -18.77 -14.34
CA THR A 138 -22.96 -19.78 -13.75
C THR A 138 -24.13 -19.15 -13.01
N ASN A 139 -23.91 -18.00 -12.37
CA ASN A 139 -24.95 -17.20 -11.76
C ASN A 139 -24.82 -15.73 -12.20
N PRO A 140 -25.70 -15.23 -13.08
CA PRO A 140 -25.62 -13.85 -13.57
C PRO A 140 -25.66 -12.85 -12.41
N PRO A 141 -24.85 -11.78 -12.43
CA PRO A 141 -24.93 -10.74 -11.43
C PRO A 141 -26.26 -10.00 -11.56
N VAL A 142 -26.78 -9.54 -10.43
CA VAL A 142 -27.98 -8.70 -10.37
C VAL A 142 -27.58 -7.24 -10.14
N PRO A 143 -28.43 -6.26 -10.49
CA PRO A 143 -28.07 -4.85 -10.37
C PRO A 143 -27.56 -4.41 -8.98
N LYS A 144 -28.07 -5.03 -7.90
CA LYS A 144 -27.61 -4.77 -6.53
C LYS A 144 -26.12 -5.07 -6.33
N ASN A 145 -25.53 -6.03 -7.06
CA ASN A 145 -24.11 -6.35 -6.96
C ASN A 145 -23.19 -5.19 -7.35
N PHE A 146 -23.71 -4.17 -8.05
CA PHE A 146 -22.96 -2.98 -8.46
C PHE A 146 -23.26 -1.77 -7.56
N HIS A 147 -23.99 -1.94 -6.46
CA HIS A 147 -24.29 -0.87 -5.53
C HIS A 147 -22.99 -0.34 -4.89
N PRO A 148 -22.85 0.98 -4.62
CA PRO A 148 -21.64 1.53 -4.01
C PRO A 148 -21.31 1.04 -2.60
N SER A 149 -22.27 0.40 -1.94
CA SER A 149 -22.05 -0.31 -0.67
C SER A 149 -21.44 -1.69 -0.85
N GLU A 150 -21.34 -2.19 -2.07
CA GLU A 150 -20.61 -3.42 -2.36
C GLU A 150 -19.18 -3.02 -2.75
N PRO A 151 -18.14 -3.69 -2.24
CA PRO A 151 -16.79 -3.31 -2.59
C PRO A 151 -16.48 -3.59 -4.06
N GLU A 152 -17.04 -4.67 -4.58
CA GLU A 152 -16.83 -5.15 -5.93
C GLU A 152 -17.95 -6.13 -6.31
N ALA A 153 -18.18 -6.31 -7.61
CA ALA A 153 -19.12 -7.29 -8.11
C ALA A 153 -18.39 -8.62 -8.39
N MET A 154 -18.54 -9.60 -7.50
CA MET A 154 -18.06 -10.96 -7.70
C MET A 154 -19.04 -11.77 -8.55
N ILE A 155 -18.53 -12.44 -9.58
CA ILE A 155 -19.33 -13.12 -10.60
C ILE A 155 -18.86 -14.57 -10.72
N PRO A 156 -19.67 -15.57 -10.32
CA PRO A 156 -19.31 -16.97 -10.48
C PRO A 156 -19.17 -17.36 -11.96
N LEU A 157 -18.01 -17.89 -12.35
CA LEU A 157 -17.70 -18.24 -13.74
C LEU A 157 -17.84 -19.73 -13.97
N ASP A 158 -18.24 -20.12 -15.18
CA ASP A 158 -18.26 -21.51 -15.61
C ASP A 158 -16.85 -21.91 -16.07
N PRO A 159 -16.11 -22.75 -15.32
CA PRO A 159 -14.73 -23.09 -15.68
C PRO A 159 -14.60 -23.79 -17.05
N ASP A 160 -15.69 -24.34 -17.59
CA ASP A 160 -15.71 -25.04 -18.89
C ASP A 160 -16.14 -24.12 -20.06
N ALA A 161 -16.46 -22.86 -19.80
CA ALA A 161 -16.80 -21.91 -20.84
C ALA A 161 -15.57 -21.43 -21.63
N GLU A 162 -15.71 -21.32 -22.95
CA GLU A 162 -14.66 -20.82 -23.85
C GLU A 162 -14.35 -19.32 -23.65
N GLU A 163 -15.34 -18.56 -23.18
CA GLU A 163 -15.25 -17.12 -22.93
C GLU A 163 -16.23 -16.68 -21.84
N PHE A 164 -15.86 -15.61 -21.14
CA PHE A 164 -16.68 -14.94 -20.15
C PHE A 164 -17.14 -13.59 -20.68
N LYS A 165 -18.44 -13.33 -20.62
CA LYS A 165 -19.04 -12.05 -21.04
C LYS A 165 -20.12 -11.60 -20.08
N VAL A 166 -20.10 -10.32 -19.76
CA VAL A 166 -21.13 -9.62 -18.98
C VAL A 166 -21.40 -8.30 -19.69
N ASP A 167 -22.55 -8.18 -20.34
CA ASP A 167 -22.99 -6.96 -21.02
C ASP A 167 -24.00 -6.24 -20.12
N ILE A 168 -23.66 -5.01 -19.73
CA ILE A 168 -24.44 -4.18 -18.82
C ILE A 168 -24.91 -2.95 -19.61
N ALA A 169 -26.21 -2.87 -19.84
CA ALA A 169 -26.86 -1.72 -20.45
C ALA A 169 -27.65 -0.93 -19.41
N GLY A 170 -27.72 0.40 -19.56
CA GLY A 170 -28.41 1.24 -18.59
C GLY A 170 -28.26 2.74 -18.85
N PRO A 171 -28.59 3.58 -17.85
CA PRO A 171 -28.45 5.03 -17.95
C PRO A 171 -26.98 5.47 -18.10
N GLU A 172 -26.70 6.45 -18.98
CA GLU A 172 -25.33 6.99 -19.21
C GLU A 172 -24.59 7.44 -17.93
N LYS A 173 -25.33 7.77 -16.87
CA LYS A 173 -24.78 8.13 -15.56
C LYS A 173 -24.07 6.97 -14.84
N LEU A 174 -24.17 5.75 -15.36
CA LEU A 174 -23.53 4.54 -14.86
C LEU A 174 -22.42 4.06 -15.80
N ASP A 175 -21.81 4.99 -16.55
CA ASP A 175 -20.74 4.70 -17.50
C ASP A 175 -19.58 3.92 -16.86
N ALA A 176 -19.29 4.11 -15.57
CA ALA A 176 -18.29 3.36 -14.83
C ALA A 176 -18.49 1.83 -14.87
N ILE A 177 -19.73 1.34 -15.00
CA ILE A 177 -20.06 -0.10 -15.03
C ILE A 177 -20.70 -0.56 -16.34
N ILE A 178 -21.28 0.35 -17.13
CA ILE A 178 -21.94 0.02 -18.40
C ILE A 178 -20.91 -0.38 -19.47
N GLY A 179 -21.30 -1.34 -20.29
CA GLY A 179 -20.54 -1.84 -21.42
C GLY A 179 -20.40 -3.35 -21.43
N LEU A 180 -19.64 -3.82 -22.43
CA LEU A 180 -19.36 -5.24 -22.60
C LEU A 180 -18.06 -5.60 -21.87
N TRP A 181 -18.20 -6.30 -20.76
CA TRP A 181 -17.08 -6.85 -20.01
C TRP A 181 -16.70 -8.24 -20.51
N THR A 182 -15.42 -8.49 -20.74
CA THR A 182 -14.96 -9.76 -21.34
C THR A 182 -13.70 -10.34 -20.70
N ALA A 183 -13.60 -11.66 -20.70
CA ALA A 183 -12.35 -12.37 -20.48
C ALA A 183 -12.33 -13.69 -21.27
N GLU A 184 -11.13 -14.17 -21.58
CA GLU A 184 -10.95 -15.50 -22.15
C GLU A 184 -11.32 -16.58 -21.13
N GLY A 185 -11.85 -17.71 -21.61
CA GLY A 185 -12.05 -18.91 -20.82
C GLY A 185 -10.77 -19.45 -20.21
N LEU A 186 -10.91 -20.45 -19.35
CA LEU A 186 -9.77 -21.18 -18.82
C LEU A 186 -9.08 -21.99 -19.91
N SER A 187 -7.76 -22.12 -19.84
CA SER A 187 -6.99 -22.98 -20.73
C SER A 187 -5.78 -23.58 -20.03
N THR A 188 -5.29 -24.70 -20.57
CA THR A 188 -4.05 -25.34 -20.11
C THR A 188 -2.90 -24.33 -20.12
N GLY A 189 -2.11 -24.32 -19.05
CA GLY A 189 -1.02 -23.38 -18.86
C GLY A 189 -1.46 -22.03 -18.29
N ASN A 190 -2.77 -21.79 -18.11
CA ASN A 190 -3.19 -20.64 -17.31
C ASN A 190 -2.63 -20.77 -15.90
N LEU A 191 -2.07 -19.65 -15.44
CA LEU A 191 -1.46 -19.54 -14.15
C LEU A 191 -2.20 -18.50 -13.32
N PHE A 192 -2.37 -18.78 -12.03
CA PHE A 192 -2.98 -17.89 -11.07
C PHE A 192 -2.06 -17.76 -9.86
N ALA A 193 -1.96 -16.55 -9.32
CA ALA A 193 -1.13 -16.28 -8.14
C ALA A 193 -1.86 -15.32 -7.17
N GLY A 194 -1.68 -15.56 -5.87
CA GLY A 194 -2.24 -14.73 -4.81
C GLY A 194 -2.36 -15.54 -3.51
N ASP A 195 -3.35 -15.22 -2.68
CA ASP A 195 -3.65 -16.03 -1.51
C ASP A 195 -4.53 -17.25 -1.87
N GLN A 196 -4.78 -18.14 -0.90
CA GLN A 196 -5.59 -19.34 -1.13
C GLN A 196 -7.03 -19.05 -1.54
N ARG A 197 -7.61 -17.95 -1.09
CA ARG A 197 -9.00 -17.57 -1.34
C ARG A 197 -9.15 -16.75 -2.62
N ARG A 198 -8.09 -16.10 -3.09
CA ARG A 198 -8.12 -15.19 -4.21
C ARG A 198 -6.77 -15.11 -4.91
N ALA A 199 -6.57 -16.03 -5.86
CA ALA A 199 -5.44 -16.02 -6.78
C ALA A 199 -5.89 -15.49 -8.15
N ARG A 200 -5.30 -14.38 -8.61
CA ARG A 200 -5.66 -13.73 -9.88
C ARG A 200 -4.96 -14.40 -11.05
N ARG A 201 -5.64 -14.50 -12.20
CA ARG A 201 -5.05 -14.98 -13.46
C ARG A 201 -3.88 -14.08 -13.85
N HIS A 202 -2.73 -14.69 -14.01
CA HIS A 202 -1.50 -14.05 -14.43
C HIS A 202 -1.52 -13.77 -15.95
N LYS A 203 -1.35 -12.50 -16.35
CA LYS A 203 -1.35 -12.04 -17.76
C LYS A 203 -0.13 -11.19 -18.14
N SER A 204 0.74 -10.84 -17.19
CA SER A 204 1.82 -9.86 -17.35
C SER A 204 3.07 -10.33 -16.59
N ASN A 205 4.19 -9.61 -16.66
CA ASN A 205 5.43 -9.90 -15.90
C ASN A 205 5.28 -9.71 -14.37
N ARG A 206 4.09 -9.95 -13.80
CA ARG A 206 3.79 -9.79 -12.38
C ARG A 206 4.61 -10.78 -11.56
N GLN A 207 5.63 -10.29 -10.86
CA GLN A 207 6.38 -11.08 -9.89
C GLN A 207 5.49 -11.43 -8.69
N ILE A 208 5.69 -12.62 -8.13
CA ILE A 208 4.91 -13.17 -7.00
C ILE A 208 5.72 -13.08 -5.71
N LYS A 209 5.06 -12.82 -4.58
CA LYS A 209 5.72 -12.76 -3.26
C LYS A 209 6.04 -14.18 -2.79
N GLU A 210 7.13 -14.32 -2.04
CA GLU A 210 7.38 -15.57 -1.32
C GLU A 210 6.19 -15.89 -0.39
N GLY A 211 5.74 -17.14 -0.42
CA GLY A 211 4.57 -17.62 0.32
C GLY A 211 3.24 -17.56 -0.44
N GLU A 212 3.13 -16.80 -1.54
CA GLU A 212 1.90 -16.78 -2.35
C GLU A 212 1.59 -18.15 -2.96
N TRP A 213 0.31 -18.46 -3.08
CA TRP A 213 -0.15 -19.68 -3.73
C TRP A 213 -0.18 -19.51 -5.24
N VAL A 214 0.45 -20.45 -5.92
CA VAL A 214 0.47 -20.55 -7.38
C VAL A 214 -0.41 -21.72 -7.80
N TYR A 215 -1.32 -21.47 -8.71
CA TYR A 215 -2.19 -22.47 -9.32
C TYR A 215 -1.92 -22.55 -10.83
N VAL A 216 -1.60 -23.74 -11.32
CA VAL A 216 -1.35 -23.98 -12.75
C VAL A 216 -2.35 -24.97 -13.30
N LEU A 217 -3.05 -24.57 -14.36
CA LEU A 217 -4.04 -25.43 -15.01
C LEU A 217 -3.37 -26.44 -15.94
N THR A 218 -3.59 -27.72 -15.69
CA THR A 218 -3.06 -28.85 -16.46
C THR A 218 -4.17 -29.83 -16.85
N PRO A 219 -4.09 -30.45 -18.04
CA PRO A 219 -5.01 -31.53 -18.43
C PRO A 219 -4.71 -32.84 -17.69
N ILE A 220 -3.48 -33.04 -17.20
CA ILE A 220 -3.04 -34.31 -16.59
C ILE A 220 -2.20 -34.03 -15.35
N THR A 221 -2.50 -34.70 -14.25
CA THR A 221 -1.70 -34.69 -13.04
C THR A 221 -0.71 -35.86 -13.03
N SER A 222 0.57 -35.56 -12.83
CA SER A 222 1.60 -36.58 -12.62
C SER A 222 1.26 -37.39 -11.35
N PRO A 223 1.43 -38.73 -11.35
CA PRO A 223 1.27 -39.54 -10.14
C PRO A 223 2.43 -39.34 -9.13
N HIS A 224 3.48 -38.62 -9.51
CA HIS A 224 4.67 -38.37 -8.69
C HIS A 224 4.84 -36.88 -8.43
N LEU A 225 3.85 -36.28 -7.77
CA LEU A 225 3.94 -34.90 -7.29
C LEU A 225 4.58 -34.88 -5.89
N SER A 226 5.29 -33.79 -5.59
CA SER A 226 5.82 -33.54 -4.25
C SER A 226 4.68 -33.35 -3.24
N ASP A 227 4.93 -33.68 -1.97
CA ASP A 227 3.96 -33.51 -0.86
C ASP A 227 3.53 -32.04 -0.66
N PHE A 228 4.28 -31.09 -1.22
CA PHE A 228 3.96 -29.66 -1.18
C PHE A 228 2.95 -29.21 -2.25
N VAL A 229 2.58 -30.10 -3.17
CA VAL A 229 1.64 -29.80 -4.26
C VAL A 229 0.29 -30.42 -3.95
N THR A 230 -0.75 -29.58 -3.94
CA THR A 230 -2.13 -30.03 -3.86
C THR A 230 -2.74 -30.00 -5.27
N THR A 231 -3.53 -31.01 -5.60
CA THR A 231 -4.27 -31.04 -6.87
C THR A 231 -5.74 -30.78 -6.60
N TYR A 232 -6.29 -29.79 -7.27
CA TYR A 232 -7.72 -29.50 -7.27
C TYR A 232 -8.32 -29.80 -8.64
N LYS A 233 -9.60 -30.17 -8.67
CA LYS A 233 -10.34 -30.31 -9.93
C LYS A 233 -11.14 -29.04 -10.17
N ILE A 234 -11.07 -28.48 -11.38
CA ILE A 234 -11.80 -27.28 -11.78
C ILE A 234 -12.37 -27.44 -13.19
N GLY A 235 -13.68 -27.66 -13.28
CA GLY A 235 -14.32 -28.04 -14.55
C GLY A 235 -13.67 -29.29 -15.16
N SER A 236 -13.22 -29.15 -16.40
CA SER A 236 -12.46 -30.13 -17.19
C SER A 236 -10.95 -30.12 -16.94
N TYR A 237 -10.44 -29.21 -16.10
CA TYR A 237 -9.01 -29.05 -15.80
C TYR A 237 -8.67 -29.57 -14.40
N ASN A 238 -7.37 -29.80 -14.18
CA ASN A 238 -6.79 -29.93 -12.85
C ASN A 238 -5.95 -28.69 -12.56
N ALA A 239 -6.04 -28.14 -11.35
CA ALA A 239 -5.17 -27.08 -10.87
C ALA A 239 -4.11 -27.68 -9.94
N LEU A 240 -2.84 -27.58 -10.33
CA LEU A 240 -1.70 -27.87 -9.46
C LEU A 240 -1.45 -26.62 -8.60
N ALA A 241 -1.60 -26.77 -7.30
CA ALA A 241 -1.48 -25.69 -6.33
C ALA A 241 -0.27 -25.91 -5.43
N PHE A 242 0.60 -24.91 -5.31
CA PHE A 242 1.73 -24.94 -4.39
C PHE A 242 2.10 -23.53 -3.94
N PRO A 243 2.62 -23.36 -2.70
CA PRO A 243 3.13 -22.08 -2.25
C PRO A 243 4.45 -21.78 -2.96
N ALA A 244 4.71 -20.52 -3.30
CA ALA A 244 5.94 -20.06 -3.93
C ALA A 244 7.04 -19.85 -2.89
N ARG A 245 7.99 -20.78 -2.78
CA ARG A 245 9.07 -20.78 -1.78
C ARG A 245 10.27 -21.54 -2.31
N GLU A 246 11.40 -21.49 -1.60
CA GLU A 246 12.62 -22.17 -2.04
C GLU A 246 12.42 -23.67 -2.32
N GLU A 247 11.60 -24.39 -1.56
CA GLU A 247 11.33 -25.82 -1.78
C GLU A 247 10.52 -26.12 -3.05
N THR A 248 9.76 -25.14 -3.56
CA THR A 248 8.91 -25.26 -4.76
C THR A 248 9.45 -24.48 -5.95
N LYS A 249 10.64 -23.90 -5.82
CA LYS A 249 11.30 -23.12 -6.87
C LYS A 249 11.40 -23.85 -8.21
N ASN A 250 11.76 -25.13 -8.19
CA ASN A 250 11.83 -25.94 -9.41
C ASN A 250 10.46 -26.06 -10.10
N LEU A 251 9.37 -26.14 -9.33
CA LEU A 251 8.01 -26.17 -9.90
C LEU A 251 7.63 -24.81 -10.49
N LEU A 252 8.07 -23.72 -9.86
CA LEU A 252 7.89 -22.38 -10.40
C LEU A 252 8.69 -22.17 -11.68
N GLU A 253 9.93 -22.68 -11.75
CA GLU A 253 10.73 -22.63 -12.97
C GLU A 253 10.13 -23.48 -14.10
N GLU A 254 9.56 -24.64 -13.78
CA GLU A 254 8.96 -25.57 -14.75
C GLU A 254 7.60 -25.10 -15.26
N TYR A 255 6.72 -24.65 -14.35
CA TYR A 255 5.31 -24.36 -14.63
C TYR A 255 4.94 -22.88 -14.56
N GLY A 256 5.81 -22.04 -14.00
CA GLY A 256 5.53 -20.64 -13.70
C GLY A 256 5.65 -19.68 -14.88
N ASP A 257 5.91 -20.16 -16.10
CA ASP A 257 6.06 -19.33 -17.31
C ASP A 257 6.97 -18.09 -17.13
N GLY A 258 8.12 -18.28 -16.47
CA GLY A 258 9.07 -17.20 -16.20
C GLY A 258 8.77 -16.37 -14.95
N LEU A 259 7.78 -16.76 -14.14
CA LEU A 259 7.60 -16.24 -12.79
C LEU A 259 8.86 -16.43 -11.95
N LYS A 260 9.17 -15.39 -11.17
CA LYS A 260 10.22 -15.41 -10.17
C LYS A 260 9.64 -15.00 -8.83
N THR A 261 9.99 -15.75 -7.80
CA THR A 261 9.92 -15.33 -6.40
C THR A 261 11.10 -14.39 -6.15
N ASP A 262 10.93 -13.10 -6.39
CA ASP A 262 11.93 -12.11 -5.99
C ASP A 262 11.21 -10.79 -5.75
N THR A 263 11.77 -10.01 -4.83
CA THR A 263 11.23 -8.75 -4.30
C THR A 263 10.63 -7.92 -5.42
N TYR A 264 9.33 -7.65 -5.33
CA TYR A 264 8.50 -6.92 -6.31
C TYR A 264 8.98 -5.47 -6.57
N GLY A 265 10.17 -5.12 -6.11
CA GLY A 265 10.68 -3.78 -5.97
C GLY A 265 10.26 -3.11 -4.68
N PHE A 266 9.31 -3.68 -3.94
CA PHE A 266 8.86 -3.35 -2.59
C PHE A 266 7.68 -4.23 -2.16
N ASP A 267 7.44 -4.34 -0.86
CA ASP A 267 6.24 -4.95 -0.28
C ASP A 267 5.29 -3.91 0.28
N VAL A 268 3.99 -4.23 0.26
CA VAL A 268 2.95 -3.45 0.91
C VAL A 268 2.15 -4.38 1.78
N ASP A 269 2.06 -4.04 3.07
CA ASP A 269 1.33 -4.81 4.07
C ASP A 269 0.36 -3.88 4.80
N VAL A 270 -0.85 -4.35 5.09
CA VAL A 270 -1.80 -3.61 5.93
C VAL A 270 -1.55 -4.01 7.37
N ILE A 271 -0.97 -3.09 8.14
CA ILE A 271 -0.56 -3.29 9.54
C ILE A 271 -1.74 -3.08 10.48
N LEU A 272 -2.60 -2.11 10.15
CA LEU A 272 -3.88 -1.88 10.82
C LEU A 272 -5.02 -1.84 9.81
N PRO A 273 -6.12 -2.57 10.05
CA PRO A 273 -6.30 -3.52 11.14
C PRO A 273 -5.44 -4.79 10.92
N ALA A 274 -4.94 -5.40 12.00
CA ALA A 274 -3.96 -6.50 11.94
C ALA A 274 -4.51 -7.83 11.41
N ASP A 275 -5.82 -7.94 11.23
CA ASP A 275 -6.51 -9.10 10.66
C ASP A 275 -6.52 -9.11 9.13
N ALA A 276 -6.09 -8.01 8.49
CA ALA A 276 -5.89 -7.96 7.04
C ALA A 276 -4.66 -8.78 6.64
N HIS A 277 -4.81 -9.71 5.69
CA HIS A 277 -3.65 -10.46 5.21
C HIS A 277 -2.72 -9.52 4.41
N PRO A 278 -1.41 -9.53 4.64
CA PRO A 278 -0.45 -8.62 4.02
C PRO A 278 -0.48 -8.61 2.48
N THR A 279 -0.83 -9.74 1.85
CA THR A 279 -0.85 -9.91 0.38
C THR A 279 -2.25 -9.82 -0.24
N ILE A 280 -3.23 -9.30 0.48
CA ILE A 280 -4.64 -9.45 0.08
C ILE A 280 -5.00 -8.52 -1.08
N GLU A 281 -5.45 -9.10 -2.20
CA GLU A 281 -6.18 -8.33 -3.23
C GLU A 281 -7.65 -8.11 -2.86
N ALA A 282 -8.14 -8.84 -1.86
CA ALA A 282 -9.50 -8.66 -1.37
C ALA A 282 -9.63 -7.35 -0.57
N PRO A 283 -10.84 -6.77 -0.50
CA PRO A 283 -11.09 -5.58 0.29
C PRO A 283 -10.77 -5.81 1.77
N VAL A 284 -10.12 -4.83 2.37
CA VAL A 284 -9.92 -4.69 3.81
C VAL A 284 -11.15 -4.04 4.40
N TYR A 285 -11.78 -4.73 5.35
CA TYR A 285 -13.01 -4.28 6.00
C TYR A 285 -12.72 -3.70 7.38
N GLY A 286 -13.30 -2.54 7.68
CA GLY A 286 -13.23 -1.95 9.02
C GLY A 286 -14.43 -1.07 9.33
N ALA A 287 -14.54 -0.59 10.56
CA ALA A 287 -15.58 0.38 10.91
C ALA A 287 -15.38 1.70 10.11
N PRO A 288 -16.45 2.42 9.78
CA PRO A 288 -16.34 3.76 9.19
C PRO A 288 -15.39 4.65 10.01
N HIS A 289 -14.44 5.31 9.34
CA HIS A 289 -13.37 6.12 9.94
C HIS A 289 -12.36 5.37 10.83
N GLU A 290 -12.35 4.04 10.82
CA GLU A 290 -11.30 3.26 11.48
C GLU A 290 -9.93 3.61 10.86
N GLU A 291 -8.93 3.79 11.72
CA GLU A 291 -7.56 4.09 11.31
C GLU A 291 -6.96 2.87 10.59
N VAL A 292 -6.35 3.14 9.43
CA VAL A 292 -5.68 2.13 8.60
C VAL A 292 -4.23 2.52 8.47
N LEU A 293 -3.35 1.54 8.65
CA LEU A 293 -1.92 1.74 8.46
C LEU A 293 -1.39 0.82 7.39
N ILE A 294 -0.85 1.42 6.34
CA ILE A 294 -0.20 0.70 5.24
C ILE A 294 1.31 0.81 5.43
N GLY A 295 1.97 -0.33 5.66
CA GLY A 295 3.42 -0.48 5.64
C GLY A 295 3.91 -0.69 4.21
N ILE A 296 4.98 0.00 3.84
CA ILE A 296 5.63 -0.04 2.52
C ILE A 296 7.10 -0.34 2.77
N THR A 297 7.54 -1.55 2.44
CA THR A 297 8.91 -2.01 2.70
C THR A 297 9.71 -2.05 1.41
N PRO A 298 10.67 -1.15 1.19
CA PRO A 298 11.54 -1.21 0.03
C PRO A 298 12.50 -2.42 0.11
N PRO A 299 13.11 -2.85 -1.00
CA PRO A 299 14.14 -3.88 -1.03
C PRO A 299 15.38 -3.45 -0.25
N GLU A 300 16.18 -4.42 0.21
CA GLU A 300 17.40 -4.17 0.99
C GLU A 300 18.50 -3.44 0.18
N GLU A 301 18.43 -3.49 -1.16
CA GLU A 301 19.47 -2.95 -2.04
C GLU A 301 19.19 -1.53 -2.53
N ILE A 302 17.93 -1.10 -2.53
CA ILE A 302 17.50 0.17 -3.12
C ILE A 302 16.57 0.92 -2.19
N ASP A 303 16.65 2.25 -2.22
CA ASP A 303 15.79 3.15 -1.45
C ASP A 303 14.95 3.99 -2.43
N PRO A 304 13.91 3.43 -3.08
CA PRO A 304 13.13 4.18 -4.06
C PRO A 304 12.17 5.16 -3.37
N MET A 305 11.70 6.20 -4.06
CA MET A 305 10.58 7.01 -3.59
C MET A 305 9.26 6.33 -3.98
N PHE A 306 8.23 6.43 -3.14
CA PHE A 306 6.90 5.94 -3.46
C PHE A 306 5.89 7.09 -3.58
N GLU A 307 4.89 6.88 -4.43
CA GLU A 307 3.74 7.76 -4.58
C GLU A 307 2.48 6.98 -4.22
N VAL A 308 1.63 7.54 -3.38
CA VAL A 308 0.34 6.95 -3.01
C VAL A 308 -0.77 7.75 -3.66
N VAL A 309 -1.63 7.09 -4.42
CA VAL A 309 -2.71 7.69 -5.20
C VAL A 309 -4.03 7.07 -4.78
N THR A 310 -5.00 7.92 -4.42
CA THR A 310 -6.38 7.45 -4.23
C THR A 310 -7.04 7.27 -5.59
N ILE A 311 -7.70 6.13 -5.80
CA ILE A 311 -8.46 5.82 -7.02
C ILE A 311 -9.96 5.95 -6.70
N PRO A 312 -10.70 6.73 -7.51
CA PRO A 312 -10.31 7.35 -8.77
C PRO A 312 -9.44 8.60 -8.51
N LYS A 313 -8.40 8.75 -9.34
CA LYS A 313 -7.41 9.82 -9.19
C LYS A 313 -8.07 11.19 -9.23
N ARG A 314 -7.90 11.99 -8.17
CA ARG A 314 -8.28 13.41 -8.14
C ARG A 314 -7.05 14.29 -8.16
N THR A 315 -7.23 15.52 -8.65
CA THR A 315 -6.16 16.51 -8.71
C THR A 315 -5.68 16.87 -7.31
N GLY A 316 -4.44 16.54 -6.97
CA GLY A 316 -3.83 16.82 -5.67
C GLY A 316 -3.81 15.64 -4.69
N ASP A 317 -4.40 14.49 -5.05
CA ASP A 317 -4.50 13.31 -4.17
C ASP A 317 -3.27 12.38 -4.24
N VAL A 318 -2.11 12.91 -4.65
CA VAL A 318 -0.85 12.17 -4.71
C VAL A 318 -0.01 12.51 -3.48
N VAL A 319 0.23 11.51 -2.65
CA VAL A 319 1.09 11.64 -1.45
C VAL A 319 2.44 11.00 -1.73
N ASN A 320 3.51 11.78 -1.60
CA ASN A 320 4.88 11.29 -1.78
C ASN A 320 5.44 10.74 -0.46
N ILE A 321 5.81 9.46 -0.45
CA ILE A 321 6.52 8.81 0.65
C ILE A 321 8.03 8.88 0.37
N ARG A 322 8.72 9.70 1.16
CA ARG A 322 10.15 9.97 1.01
C ARG A 322 11.01 8.74 1.30
N GLN A 323 12.24 8.80 0.85
CA GLN A 323 13.31 7.83 1.11
C GLN A 323 13.71 7.85 2.59
N THR A 324 13.94 6.66 3.17
CA THR A 324 14.29 6.46 4.59
C THR A 324 15.47 5.50 4.77
N GLY A 325 16.08 5.06 3.67
CA GLY A 325 17.11 4.02 3.63
C GLY A 325 16.62 2.73 2.95
N PRO A 326 17.50 1.96 2.29
CA PRO A 326 17.16 0.64 1.75
C PRO A 326 16.64 -0.30 2.86
N GLY A 327 15.66 -1.15 2.54
CA GLY A 327 15.06 -2.11 3.48
C GLY A 327 14.19 -1.50 4.60
N ASN A 328 14.27 -0.19 4.85
CA ASN A 328 13.57 0.44 5.96
C ASN A 328 12.08 0.63 5.67
N PRO A 329 11.18 -0.01 6.45
CA PRO A 329 9.74 0.17 6.28
C PRO A 329 9.32 1.63 6.38
N ARG A 330 8.29 1.98 5.62
CA ARG A 330 7.67 3.30 5.61
C ARG A 330 6.18 3.14 5.80
N TYR A 331 5.53 4.18 6.27
CA TYR A 331 4.15 4.06 6.65
C TYR A 331 3.30 5.14 5.99
N TYR A 332 2.11 4.74 5.54
CA TYR A 332 1.09 5.62 5.02
C TYR A 332 -0.17 5.49 5.88
N PRO A 333 -0.48 6.50 6.72
CA PRO A 333 -1.70 6.53 7.49
C PRO A 333 -2.89 6.95 6.62
N THR A 334 -4.02 6.25 6.78
CA THR A 334 -5.30 6.59 6.16
C THR A 334 -6.46 6.09 7.04
N THR A 335 -7.69 6.16 6.55
CA THR A 335 -8.87 5.67 7.27
C THR A 335 -9.80 4.92 6.35
N ILE A 336 -10.57 3.98 6.89
CA ILE A 336 -11.71 3.39 6.18
C ILE A 336 -12.70 4.50 5.84
N PRO A 337 -13.16 4.62 4.58
CA PRO A 337 -14.12 5.64 4.18
C PRO A 337 -15.43 5.49 4.95
N GLN A 338 -16.16 6.60 5.11
CA GLN A 338 -17.44 6.61 5.80
C GLN A 338 -18.46 5.69 5.10
N ASP A 339 -18.53 5.83 3.78
CA ASP A 339 -19.48 5.16 2.91
C ASP A 339 -18.76 4.66 1.65
N GLY A 340 -19.13 3.46 1.20
CA GLY A 340 -18.61 2.82 -0.01
C GLY A 340 -17.11 2.54 -0.01
N SER A 341 -16.52 2.32 -1.18
CA SER A 341 -15.14 1.86 -1.30
C SER A 341 -14.14 2.98 -1.57
N GLN A 342 -12.95 2.85 -1.01
CA GLN A 342 -11.78 3.63 -1.43
C GLN A 342 -10.66 2.68 -1.86
N ARG A 343 -10.06 2.96 -3.00
CA ARG A 343 -8.89 2.25 -3.49
C ARG A 343 -7.65 3.13 -3.32
N VAL A 344 -6.58 2.58 -2.79
CA VAL A 344 -5.31 3.25 -2.56
C VAL A 344 -4.25 2.47 -3.32
N SER A 345 -3.62 3.13 -4.29
CA SER A 345 -2.56 2.52 -5.09
C SER A 345 -1.22 3.12 -4.71
N ILE A 346 -0.28 2.26 -4.33
CA ILE A 346 1.08 2.59 -3.95
C ILE A 346 1.96 2.28 -5.15
N HIS A 347 2.67 3.29 -5.65
CA HIS A 347 3.51 3.21 -6.85
C HIS A 347 4.96 3.45 -6.49
N GLN A 348 5.84 2.61 -7.02
CA GLN A 348 7.26 2.95 -7.05
C GLN A 348 7.48 4.02 -8.12
N ARG A 349 7.95 5.20 -7.73
CA ARG A 349 8.17 6.30 -8.69
C ARG A 349 9.09 5.82 -9.80
N ASN A 350 8.79 6.21 -11.04
CA ASN A 350 9.56 5.87 -12.24
C ASN A 350 9.55 4.37 -12.61
N SER A 351 8.57 3.61 -12.13
CA SER A 351 8.36 2.20 -12.46
C SER A 351 6.88 1.92 -12.72
N ASP A 352 6.59 0.83 -13.41
CA ASP A 352 5.26 0.26 -13.58
C ASP A 352 4.81 -0.63 -12.39
N ARG A 353 5.64 -0.70 -11.34
CA ARG A 353 5.37 -1.47 -10.12
C ARG A 353 4.37 -0.74 -9.22
N HIS A 354 3.30 -1.45 -8.85
CA HIS A 354 2.21 -0.89 -8.06
C HIS A 354 1.56 -1.94 -7.15
N ARG A 355 1.11 -1.51 -5.98
CA ARG A 355 0.31 -2.33 -5.07
C ARG A 355 -1.00 -1.62 -4.79
N LEU A 356 -2.10 -2.34 -4.97
CA LEU A 356 -3.42 -1.81 -4.72
C LEU A 356 -3.93 -2.33 -3.38
N VAL A 357 -4.35 -1.41 -2.51
CA VAL A 357 -5.07 -1.70 -1.27
C VAL A 357 -6.49 -1.18 -1.43
N HIS A 358 -7.48 -2.02 -1.11
CA HIS A 358 -8.88 -1.67 -1.23
C HIS A 358 -9.49 -1.60 0.17
N LEU A 359 -10.00 -0.45 0.56
CA LEU A 359 -10.59 -0.16 1.87
C LEU A 359 -12.12 -0.08 1.74
N HIS A 360 -12.83 -0.74 2.64
CA HIS A 360 -14.29 -0.79 2.62
C HIS A 360 -14.89 -0.80 4.03
N PRO A 361 -15.98 -0.06 4.29
CA PRO A 361 -16.68 -0.13 5.58
C PRO A 361 -17.35 -1.50 5.73
N ALA A 362 -17.15 -2.13 6.88
CA ALA A 362 -17.84 -3.36 7.23
C ALA A 362 -19.33 -3.07 7.44
N ASP A 363 -20.20 -3.92 6.87
CA ASP A 363 -21.60 -3.96 7.28
C ASP A 363 -21.67 -4.20 8.78
N SER A 364 -22.53 -3.46 9.50
CA SER A 364 -22.68 -3.58 10.95
C SER A 364 -22.92 -5.01 11.46
N ASP A 365 -23.40 -5.90 10.59
CA ASP A 365 -23.70 -7.30 10.87
C ASP A 365 -22.54 -8.27 10.56
N LYS A 366 -21.49 -7.84 9.83
CA LYS A 366 -20.28 -8.61 9.54
C LYS A 366 -19.10 -8.16 10.41
N ARG A 367 -19.34 -7.86 11.68
CA ARG A 367 -18.25 -7.93 12.66
C ARG A 367 -17.80 -9.38 12.70
N THR A 368 -16.77 -9.72 11.96
CA THR A 368 -15.98 -10.92 12.21
C THR A 368 -15.63 -10.88 13.69
N SER A 369 -16.24 -11.83 14.38
CA SER A 369 -16.02 -12.23 15.77
C SER A 369 -14.68 -11.77 16.34
N ASP A 370 -14.74 -11.07 17.46
CA ASP A 370 -13.83 -11.20 18.61
C ASP A 370 -12.47 -11.85 18.29
N ILE A 371 -11.61 -11.16 17.55
CA ILE A 371 -10.18 -11.39 17.71
C ILE A 371 -9.80 -10.56 18.94
N GLU A 372 -10.03 -11.12 20.11
CA GLU A 372 -9.34 -10.69 21.32
C GLU A 372 -7.84 -10.86 21.06
N GLY A 373 -7.11 -9.77 20.85
CA GLY A 373 -5.65 -9.86 20.76
C GLY A 373 -4.92 -8.60 20.33
N ASP A 374 -5.26 -8.02 19.17
CA ASP A 374 -4.40 -7.01 18.56
C ASP A 374 -5.09 -5.65 18.44
N SER A 375 -4.39 -4.61 18.90
CA SER A 375 -4.92 -3.25 18.93
C SER A 375 -5.20 -2.75 17.51
N ARG A 376 -6.42 -2.27 17.28
CA ARG A 376 -6.85 -1.59 16.05
C ARG A 376 -6.46 -0.11 16.00
N VAL A 377 -5.68 0.34 16.98
CA VAL A 377 -5.20 1.72 17.11
C VAL A 377 -3.71 1.71 17.46
N ILE A 378 -3.00 2.76 17.05
CA ILE A 378 -1.59 2.97 17.39
C ILE A 378 -1.43 4.26 18.20
N GLY A 379 -0.68 4.21 19.28
CA GLY A 379 -0.38 5.37 20.09
C GLY A 379 0.07 5.04 21.49
N VAL A 380 -0.11 6.03 22.36
CA VAL A 380 0.25 5.95 23.77
C VAL A 380 -1.02 6.09 24.59
N LYS A 381 -1.21 5.20 25.55
CA LYS A 381 -2.35 5.22 26.46
C LYS A 381 -1.88 5.62 27.85
N LEU A 382 -2.57 6.60 28.43
CA LEU A 382 -2.33 7.11 29.77
C LEU A 382 -3.49 6.73 30.70
N HIS A 383 -3.19 6.00 31.77
CA HIS A 383 -4.14 5.60 32.80
C HIS A 383 -4.12 6.57 33.98
N ILE A 384 -5.04 7.55 34.00
CA ILE A 384 -5.09 8.60 35.03
C ILE A 384 -6.37 8.43 35.85
N GLY A 385 -6.23 7.85 37.04
CA GLY A 385 -7.37 7.51 37.89
C GLY A 385 -8.24 6.43 37.23
N ASP A 386 -9.52 6.72 37.03
CA ASP A 386 -10.47 5.81 36.36
C ASP A 386 -10.57 6.08 34.84
N GLU A 387 -9.86 7.09 34.33
CA GLU A 387 -9.90 7.48 32.91
C GLU A 387 -8.68 6.96 32.15
N ALA A 388 -8.89 6.59 30.89
CA ALA A 388 -7.84 6.27 29.95
C ALA A 388 -7.81 7.31 28.82
N ILE A 389 -6.70 8.04 28.71
CA ILE A 389 -6.46 9.03 27.67
C ILE A 389 -5.60 8.36 26.59
N PHE A 390 -6.07 8.39 25.34
CA PHE A 390 -5.32 7.83 24.21
C PHE A 390 -4.77 8.96 23.34
N LEU A 391 -3.45 8.93 23.13
CA LEU A 391 -2.73 9.86 22.27
C LEU A 391 -2.34 9.14 20.98
N SER A 392 -2.91 9.56 19.85
CA SER A 392 -2.64 8.96 18.52
C SER A 392 -1.66 9.83 17.72
N PRO A 393 -0.65 9.23 17.06
CA PRO A 393 0.25 9.95 16.16
C PRO A 393 -0.36 10.22 14.77
N PHE A 394 -1.55 9.67 14.46
CA PHE A 394 -2.18 9.81 13.14
C PHE A 394 -2.76 11.21 12.91
N LYS A 395 -2.99 11.97 13.98
CA LYS A 395 -3.59 13.31 13.96
C LYS A 395 -2.50 14.37 14.17
N GLU A 396 -2.88 15.65 14.12
CA GLU A 396 -2.00 16.73 14.57
C GLU A 396 -1.35 16.39 15.92
N LYS A 397 -0.09 16.82 16.12
CA LYS A 397 0.72 16.51 17.31
C LYS A 397 -0.13 16.62 18.59
N GLN A 398 -0.38 15.48 19.22
CA GLN A 398 -1.18 15.42 20.45
C GLN A 398 -0.26 15.54 21.66
N THR A 399 -0.62 16.45 22.57
CA THR A 399 0.16 16.71 23.80
C THR A 399 -0.71 16.48 25.03
N HIS A 400 -0.25 15.63 25.94
CA HIS A 400 -0.80 15.57 27.31
C HIS A 400 0.08 16.38 28.26
N LYS A 401 -0.53 17.19 29.12
CA LYS A 401 0.17 18.04 30.08
C LYS A 401 -0.05 17.52 31.50
N PHE A 402 1.02 17.09 32.14
CA PHE A 402 1.03 16.74 33.55
C PHE A 402 1.09 18.00 34.43
N ASP A 403 0.37 17.97 35.53
CA ASP A 403 0.41 19.03 36.53
C ASP A 403 1.73 19.02 37.33
N HIS A 404 1.86 19.97 38.24
CA HIS A 404 3.03 20.14 39.09
C HIS A 404 3.07 19.17 40.29
N GLU A 405 1.98 18.45 40.55
CA GLU A 405 1.87 17.47 41.64
C GLU A 405 2.13 16.03 41.13
N PHE A 406 2.29 15.87 39.82
CA PHE A 406 2.60 14.60 39.18
C PHE A 406 3.83 13.94 39.81
N ASN A 407 3.65 12.69 40.26
CA ASN A 407 4.73 11.86 40.78
C ASN A 407 5.36 11.05 39.64
N PRO A 408 6.61 11.32 39.22
CA PRO A 408 7.23 10.61 38.10
C PRO A 408 7.28 9.09 38.29
N HIS A 409 7.35 8.61 39.54
CA HIS A 409 7.38 7.17 39.84
C HIS A 409 6.11 6.41 39.47
N THR A 410 5.00 7.11 39.17
CA THR A 410 3.78 6.45 38.68
C THR A 410 3.80 6.22 37.18
N LEU A 411 4.69 6.89 36.43
CA LEU A 411 4.77 6.79 34.96
C LEU A 411 4.77 5.34 34.44
N PRO A 412 5.55 4.39 34.99
CA PRO A 412 5.60 3.02 34.47
C PRO A 412 4.30 2.24 34.60
N VAL A 413 3.39 2.68 35.48
CA VAL A 413 2.10 2.02 35.75
C VAL A 413 0.97 2.68 34.97
N ILE A 414 1.19 3.90 34.47
CA ILE A 414 0.17 4.68 33.78
C ILE A 414 0.43 4.83 32.29
N LEU A 415 1.63 4.54 31.81
CA LEU A 415 2.05 4.75 30.43
C LEU A 415 2.17 3.41 29.71
N ASP A 416 1.27 3.16 28.77
CA ASP A 416 1.30 1.96 27.93
C ASP A 416 1.49 2.35 26.47
N TYR A 417 2.29 1.56 25.75
CA TYR A 417 2.28 1.55 24.30
C TYR A 417 1.13 0.67 23.79
N VAL A 418 0.39 1.17 22.81
CA VAL A 418 -0.71 0.45 22.18
C VAL A 418 -0.45 0.44 20.68
N GLY A 419 -0.19 -0.73 20.10
CA GLY A 419 0.10 -0.86 18.67
C GLY A 419 0.73 -2.21 18.32
N PRO A 420 1.19 -2.39 17.06
CA PRO A 420 1.81 -3.63 16.61
C PRO A 420 3.14 -3.88 17.33
N LYS A 421 3.38 -5.13 17.69
CA LYS A 421 4.64 -5.54 18.33
C LYS A 421 5.82 -5.29 17.40
N GLY A 422 6.92 -4.78 17.96
CA GLY A 422 8.17 -4.55 17.23
C GLY A 422 8.23 -3.25 16.45
N LEU A 423 7.21 -2.38 16.51
CA LEU A 423 7.32 -1.02 15.99
C LEU A 423 8.35 -0.25 16.81
N GLU A 424 9.37 0.29 16.14
CA GLU A 424 10.39 1.11 16.78
C GLU A 424 9.81 2.46 17.24
N LEU A 425 10.12 2.82 18.47
CA LEU A 425 9.77 4.06 19.13
C LEU A 425 11.04 4.87 19.36
N GLU A 426 11.10 6.09 18.82
CA GLU A 426 12.11 7.07 19.19
C GLU A 426 11.57 7.95 20.32
N VAL A 427 12.19 7.88 21.49
CA VAL A 427 11.81 8.63 22.69
C VAL A 427 12.84 9.72 22.95
N THR A 428 12.42 10.97 22.73
CA THR A 428 13.26 12.16 22.88
C THR A 428 12.81 13.00 24.08
N GLY A 429 13.68 13.13 25.09
CA GLY A 429 13.49 14.05 26.20
C GLY A 429 14.13 15.41 25.92
N SER A 430 13.37 16.49 26.09
CA SER A 430 13.88 17.87 26.13
C SER A 430 13.94 18.35 27.57
N PHE A 431 15.03 19.05 27.90
CA PHE A 431 15.33 19.47 29.26
C PHE A 431 15.51 20.99 29.34
N ILE A 432 15.24 21.54 30.52
CA ILE A 432 15.51 22.95 30.82
C ILE A 432 17.02 23.29 30.68
N ASP A 433 17.34 24.54 30.35
CA ASP A 433 18.67 25.01 29.92
C ASP A 433 19.84 24.66 30.89
N ASP A 434 19.56 24.41 32.17
CA ASP A 434 20.55 24.09 33.22
C ASP A 434 20.50 22.62 33.70
N ALA A 435 19.79 21.73 32.99
CA ALA A 435 19.67 20.33 33.38
C ALA A 435 21.01 19.58 33.28
N THR A 436 21.28 18.72 34.26
CA THR A 436 22.53 17.93 34.35
C THR A 436 22.74 16.93 33.21
N LEU A 437 21.70 16.63 32.45
CA LEU A 437 21.67 15.61 31.40
C LEU A 437 21.88 16.18 29.99
N GLY A 438 22.06 17.50 29.86
CA GLY A 438 22.14 18.18 28.58
C GLY A 438 20.76 18.57 28.05
N PRO A 439 20.69 19.29 26.91
CA PRO A 439 19.45 19.89 26.42
C PRO A 439 18.47 18.87 25.83
N VAL A 440 18.98 17.77 25.25
CA VAL A 440 18.19 16.74 24.59
C VAL A 440 18.84 15.37 24.78
N ILE A 441 18.03 14.35 25.06
CA ILE A 441 18.41 12.93 25.02
C ILE A 441 17.43 12.18 24.13
N SER A 442 17.92 11.31 23.23
CA SER A 442 17.09 10.40 22.43
C SER A 442 17.46 8.92 22.68
N ARG A 443 16.45 8.05 22.64
CA ARG A 443 16.55 6.59 22.79
C ARG A 443 15.62 5.91 21.79
N PHE A 444 16.02 4.72 21.34
CA PHE A 444 15.21 3.84 20.50
C PHE A 444 14.80 2.61 21.33
N THR A 445 13.53 2.24 21.27
CA THR A 445 13.01 1.01 21.90
C THR A 445 11.86 0.44 21.08
N THR A 446 11.55 -0.84 21.26
CA THR A 446 10.30 -1.45 20.77
C THR A 446 9.27 -1.66 21.88
N GLU A 447 9.69 -1.50 23.14
CA GLU A 447 8.86 -1.64 24.35
C GLU A 447 9.10 -0.40 25.23
N ILE A 448 8.07 0.43 25.44
CA ILE A 448 8.24 1.70 26.16
C ILE A 448 8.54 1.47 27.64
N GLU A 449 8.10 0.33 28.15
CA GLU A 449 8.30 -0.18 29.50
C GLU A 449 9.79 -0.38 29.82
N ASP A 450 10.62 -0.73 28.82
CA ASP A 450 12.06 -0.89 29.00
C ASP A 450 12.78 0.43 29.33
N LEU A 451 12.18 1.57 28.93
CA LEU A 451 12.72 2.90 29.23
C LEU A 451 12.18 3.47 30.54
N ALA A 452 11.25 2.81 31.22
CA ALA A 452 10.50 3.35 32.35
C ALA A 452 11.38 3.97 33.46
N GLU A 453 12.43 3.27 33.91
CA GLU A 453 13.35 3.80 34.95
C GLU A 453 14.17 4.99 34.46
N GLU A 454 14.55 4.98 33.18
CA GLU A 454 15.30 6.07 32.56
C GLU A 454 14.41 7.31 32.41
N LEU A 455 13.14 7.16 31.99
CA LEU A 455 12.17 8.26 31.88
C LEU A 455 11.90 8.90 33.25
N ILE A 456 11.78 8.11 34.33
CA ILE A 456 11.69 8.65 35.71
C ILE A 456 12.92 9.53 36.01
N THR A 457 14.11 9.05 35.65
CA THR A 457 15.36 9.79 35.87
C THR A 457 15.39 11.08 35.05
N TRP A 458 14.87 11.07 33.83
CA TRP A 458 14.80 12.27 32.99
C TRP A 458 13.87 13.32 33.61
N ILE A 459 12.64 12.94 33.98
CA ILE A 459 11.64 13.85 34.55
C ILE A 459 12.14 14.45 35.86
N THR A 460 12.72 13.64 36.74
CA THR A 460 13.27 14.10 38.02
C THR A 460 14.50 15.02 37.88
N LYS A 461 15.19 14.98 36.73
CA LYS A 461 16.35 15.82 36.43
C LYS A 461 16.03 17.03 35.54
N GLY A 462 14.76 17.39 35.41
CA GLY A 462 14.35 18.61 34.71
C GLY A 462 13.91 18.43 33.26
N CYS A 463 13.46 17.22 32.87
CA CYS A 463 12.87 17.00 31.55
C CYS A 463 11.49 17.68 31.46
N GLU A 464 11.37 18.69 30.61
CA GLU A 464 10.13 19.46 30.41
C GLU A 464 9.15 18.79 29.44
N SER A 465 9.66 17.99 28.50
CA SER A 465 8.83 17.23 27.59
C SER A 465 9.51 15.94 27.13
N ILE A 466 8.70 14.90 26.97
CA ILE A 466 9.07 13.66 26.30
C ILE A 466 8.25 13.57 25.03
N GLN A 467 8.93 13.52 23.89
CA GLN A 467 8.36 13.25 22.59
C GLN A 467 8.57 11.78 22.25
N ILE A 468 7.51 11.11 21.84
CA ILE A 468 7.53 9.70 21.42
C ILE A 468 7.14 9.70 19.94
N GLU A 469 8.11 9.43 19.08
CA GLU A 469 7.92 9.26 17.64
C GLU A 469 7.75 7.78 17.32
N LEU A 470 6.69 7.45 16.57
CA LEU A 470 6.30 6.07 16.30
C LEU A 470 6.69 5.70 14.87
N GLY A 471 7.91 5.22 14.65
CA GLY A 471 8.38 4.74 13.34
C GLY A 471 8.18 5.72 12.18
N GLY A 472 8.21 7.03 12.41
CA GLY A 472 7.94 8.04 11.37
C GLY A 472 6.46 8.26 11.02
N LEU A 473 5.52 7.66 11.76
CA LEU A 473 4.07 7.92 11.65
C LEU A 473 3.67 9.32 12.11
N GLY A 474 4.42 9.85 13.07
CA GLY A 474 4.10 11.06 13.79
C GLY A 474 4.59 10.96 15.22
N THR A 475 4.31 12.02 15.98
CA THR A 475 4.86 12.21 17.33
C THR A 475 3.74 12.54 18.30
N VAL A 476 3.77 11.91 19.47
CA VAL A 476 2.97 12.32 20.63
C VAL A 476 3.88 12.93 21.69
N GLU A 477 3.34 13.83 22.51
CA GLU A 477 4.13 14.56 23.51
C GLU A 477 3.52 14.46 24.90
N LEU A 478 4.39 14.19 25.87
CA LEU A 478 4.12 14.26 27.29
C LEU A 478 4.86 15.47 27.84
N ALA A 479 4.14 16.49 28.28
CA ALA A 479 4.73 17.71 28.83
C ALA A 479 4.61 17.72 30.35
N PHE A 480 5.70 18.07 31.03
CA PHE A 480 5.81 18.05 32.49
C PHE A 480 6.01 19.47 33.02
N SER A 481 5.26 19.79 34.06
CA SER A 481 5.43 21.06 34.78
C SER A 481 6.69 20.98 35.64
N GLN A 482 7.81 21.53 35.16
CA GLN A 482 9.05 21.57 35.92
C GLN A 482 9.05 22.74 36.91
N PRO A 483 9.40 22.53 38.20
CA PRO A 483 9.56 23.64 39.12
C PRO A 483 10.73 24.52 38.65
N ALA A 484 10.55 25.85 38.70
CA ALA A 484 11.67 26.76 38.48
C ALA A 484 12.77 26.41 39.48
N LEU A 485 13.94 25.98 38.98
CA LEU A 485 15.09 25.73 39.84
C LEU A 485 15.48 27.06 40.46
N THR A 486 15.12 27.27 41.72
CA THR A 486 15.64 28.38 42.53
C THR A 486 17.15 28.29 42.48
N THR A 487 17.78 29.25 41.81
CA THR A 487 19.21 29.47 41.89
C THR A 487 19.56 29.65 43.36
N ALA A 488 20.32 28.71 43.92
CA ALA A 488 20.76 28.72 45.32
C ALA A 488 21.81 29.82 45.61
N PHE A 489 21.70 30.99 44.98
CA PHE A 489 22.62 32.12 45.11
C PHE A 489 22.00 33.41 45.65
N ASP A 490 20.70 33.45 45.95
CA ASP A 490 20.13 34.56 46.74
C ASP A 490 20.08 34.21 48.23
N LEU A 491 21.26 34.00 48.84
CA LEU A 491 21.40 34.15 50.29
C LEU A 491 21.68 35.64 50.57
N PRO A 492 20.89 36.33 51.41
CA PRO A 492 21.16 37.72 51.75
C PRO A 492 22.49 37.82 52.50
N ASP A 493 23.36 38.69 52.01
CA ASP A 493 24.63 39.08 52.64
C ASP A 493 24.42 39.35 54.13
N ASN A 494 25.00 38.47 54.94
CA ASN A 494 25.03 38.62 56.39
C ASN A 494 26.05 39.73 56.72
N LYS A 495 25.59 40.99 56.71
CA LYS A 495 26.38 42.13 57.19
C LYS A 495 26.60 41.97 58.69
N SER A 496 27.80 41.52 59.05
CA SER A 496 28.36 41.64 60.38
C SER A 496 28.48 43.13 60.76
N GLU A 497 27.70 43.56 61.74
CA GLU A 497 27.91 44.82 62.46
C GLU A 497 29.18 44.75 63.34
N PRO A 498 29.93 45.85 63.48
CA PRO A 498 31.09 45.89 64.36
C PRO A 498 30.67 46.08 65.82
N ILE A 499 31.34 45.34 66.70
CA ILE A 499 31.23 45.42 68.16
C ILE A 499 31.89 46.74 68.63
N GLU A 500 31.21 47.45 69.55
CA GLU A 500 31.70 48.65 70.25
C GLU A 500 32.95 48.43 71.12
#